data_AF-A0A564SLI0-F1
#
_entry.id   AF-A0A564SLI0-F1
#
_cell.length_a   1.000
_cell.length_b   1.000
_cell.length_c   1.000
_cell.angle_alpha   90.00
_cell.angle_beta   90.00
_cell.angle_gamma   90.00
#
_symmetry.space_group_name_H-M   'P 1'
#
loop_
_entity.id
_entity.type
_entity.pdbx_description
1 polymer ?
#
loop_
_entity_poly.entity_id
_entity_poly.type
_entity_poly.pdbx_seq_one_letter_code
_entity_poly.pdbx_strand_id
1 'polypeptide(L)'
;MAEVSIDLNMVRVTNEDFVKKAEACVPELLKTVVRPVAIVDIVKTEDIYPKVQKADDIENLSSYHLAKGDRICLDFGDHQVGYVTLKLNSVGSPQDSPAFFRLKFGEIAKEMTEDSKDYDGWISRGWIQEEFIHIDVLPAELKLPRRYAFRYMEIEAIDTSLKWQMVVEDVYCTSVSSVRMEDVKPVESDDEMIRKLDRVSLRTLHNCMQSVFEDGPKRDRRLWLGDLRLQALANYETFHNMDLVKRCLYLFAGQTKDNGQVSACLFTEPKFIVDDTLLLDYSMFFGATLLDYYEASGDRETLEDLSKCAYRQMEIAGEQFDEKHLMKNGEGFWGFIDWTDGLNKQTAMQGVYIYCAKKVQKIAEILGDTEKAEELKKEAEEKTAAVRKYLLDEKTGLFVSGEEKQINYASQVWLILAGAVSIEEGRAMLDKLDELKPEKGMVSPYMNHHYVEALLMCGKKDQAMDYMKYYWGGMINHGADTFWELYNPENPAESPYGSSIVNSYCHAWSCTPTYLLRKYFN
;
A
#
# COMPACT_ATOMS: atom_id res chain seq x y z
N MET A 1 -13.14 8.72 14.24
CA MET A 1 -12.50 9.57 13.22
C MET A 1 -11.02 9.54 13.49
N ALA A 2 -10.17 9.31 12.49
CA ALA A 2 -8.74 9.53 12.67
C ALA A 2 -8.56 11.00 13.12
N GLU A 3 -8.05 11.22 14.32
CA GLU A 3 -7.71 12.57 14.76
C GLU A 3 -6.65 13.11 13.80
N VAL A 4 -7.04 14.11 13.02
CA VAL A 4 -6.14 14.80 12.10
C VAL A 4 -5.12 15.54 12.95
N SER A 5 -3.94 14.94 13.13
CA SER A 5 -2.81 15.57 13.78
C SER A 5 -2.11 16.44 12.75
N ILE A 6 -2.32 17.76 12.83
CA ILE A 6 -1.54 18.74 12.07
C ILE A 6 -0.63 19.43 13.08
N ASP A 7 0.68 19.34 12.86
CA ASP A 7 1.68 20.08 13.62
C ASP A 7 2.30 21.16 12.74
N LEU A 8 1.59 22.29 12.66
CA LEU A 8 2.02 23.48 11.92
C LEU A 8 3.36 24.05 12.41
N ASN A 9 3.78 23.67 13.62
CA ASN A 9 5.01 24.15 14.24
C ASN A 9 6.13 23.10 14.20
N MET A 10 5.94 21.97 13.51
CA MET A 10 6.97 20.93 13.43
C MET A 10 8.24 21.48 12.79
N VAL A 11 9.31 21.50 13.57
CA VAL A 11 10.64 21.91 13.11
C VAL A 11 11.27 20.74 12.35
N ARG A 12 11.56 20.96 11.07
CA ARG A 12 12.23 20.00 10.18
C ARG A 12 13.72 20.28 10.10
N VAL A 13 14.53 19.26 10.32
CA VAL A 13 16.00 19.32 10.19
C VAL A 13 16.39 18.54 8.95
N THR A 14 17.12 19.18 8.05
CA THR A 14 17.51 18.59 6.75
C THR A 14 18.99 18.21 6.77
N ASN A 15 19.29 16.99 6.34
CA ASN A 15 20.63 16.54 6.01
C ASN A 15 20.82 16.60 4.48
N GLU A 16 21.43 17.69 4.01
CA GLU A 16 21.62 17.95 2.57
C GLU A 16 22.43 16.87 1.85
N ASP A 17 23.36 16.20 2.53
CA ASP A 17 24.15 15.15 1.89
C ASP A 17 23.35 13.86 1.69
N PHE A 18 22.45 13.54 2.63
CA PHE A 18 21.50 12.43 2.45
C PHE A 18 20.48 12.74 1.35
N VAL A 19 19.98 13.97 1.28
CA VAL A 19 19.09 14.39 0.18
C VAL A 19 19.81 14.25 -1.17
N LYS A 20 21.07 14.66 -1.30
CA LYS A 20 21.86 14.45 -2.53
C LYS A 20 22.04 12.97 -2.89
N LYS A 21 22.30 12.10 -1.90
CA LYS A 21 22.40 10.65 -2.14
C LYS A 21 21.07 10.06 -2.60
N ALA A 22 19.94 10.50 -2.03
CA ALA A 22 18.62 10.13 -2.52
C ALA A 22 18.41 10.59 -3.97
N GLU A 23 18.74 11.85 -4.30
CA GLU A 23 18.59 12.41 -5.65
C GLU A 23 19.47 11.73 -6.70
N ALA A 24 20.65 11.22 -6.31
CA ALA A 24 21.49 10.43 -7.18
C ALA A 24 20.87 9.06 -7.57
N CYS A 25 19.87 8.60 -6.82
CA CYS A 25 19.18 7.33 -7.00
C CYS A 25 17.79 7.48 -7.65
N VAL A 26 17.44 8.66 -8.19
CA VAL A 26 16.15 8.85 -8.89
C VAL A 26 16.10 7.93 -10.12
N PRO A 27 15.08 7.04 -10.23
CA PRO A 27 14.96 6.20 -11.42
C PRO A 27 14.40 6.99 -12.60
N GLU A 28 14.78 6.61 -13.82
CA GLU A 28 14.05 6.98 -15.02
C GLU A 28 12.80 6.09 -15.15
N LEU A 29 11.63 6.70 -15.35
CA LEU A 29 10.40 5.94 -15.56
C LEU A 29 10.33 5.40 -16.98
N LEU A 30 10.20 4.08 -17.08
CA LEU A 30 9.95 3.35 -18.31
C LEU A 30 8.53 3.63 -18.80
N LYS A 31 8.33 3.61 -20.12
CA LYS A 31 7.07 3.97 -20.77
C LYS A 31 6.60 2.85 -21.69
N THR A 32 5.36 2.40 -21.49
CA THR A 32 4.72 1.37 -22.32
C THR A 32 3.37 1.89 -22.81
N VAL A 33 3.12 1.83 -24.12
CA VAL A 33 1.81 2.20 -24.68
C VAL A 33 0.86 1.03 -24.55
N VAL A 34 -0.26 1.25 -23.87
CA VAL A 34 -1.33 0.26 -23.64
C VAL A 34 -2.63 0.79 -24.22
N ARG A 35 -3.35 -0.06 -24.94
CA ARG A 35 -4.63 0.25 -25.59
C ARG A 35 -5.75 -0.52 -24.90
N PRO A 36 -6.99 0.00 -24.89
CA PRO A 36 -8.14 -0.80 -24.46
C PRO A 36 -8.27 -2.08 -25.30
N VAL A 37 -8.85 -3.11 -24.69
CA VAL A 37 -9.05 -4.42 -25.31
C VAL A 37 -10.52 -4.68 -25.69
N ALA A 38 -11.46 -3.94 -25.11
CA ALA A 38 -12.89 -4.08 -25.39
C ALA A 38 -13.67 -2.83 -25.01
N ILE A 39 -14.87 -2.71 -25.60
CA ILE A 39 -15.94 -1.84 -25.12
C ILE A 39 -16.85 -2.68 -24.23
N VAL A 40 -17.19 -2.18 -23.04
CA VAL A 40 -17.91 -2.94 -22.02
C VAL A 40 -19.11 -2.18 -21.46
N ASP A 41 -20.12 -2.94 -21.04
CA ASP A 41 -21.20 -2.46 -20.19
C ASP A 41 -20.94 -2.90 -18.74
N ILE A 42 -21.03 -1.94 -17.82
CA ILE A 42 -20.92 -2.21 -16.39
C ILE A 42 -22.33 -2.24 -15.80
N VAL A 43 -22.81 -3.45 -15.51
CA VAL A 43 -24.19 -3.70 -15.09
C VAL A 43 -24.22 -3.85 -13.58
N LYS A 44 -24.88 -2.92 -12.90
CA LYS A 44 -25.13 -3.00 -11.46
C LYS A 44 -26.01 -4.22 -11.16
N THR A 45 -25.58 -5.02 -10.19
CA THR A 45 -26.25 -6.23 -9.70
C THR A 45 -26.74 -6.03 -8.27
N GLU A 46 -27.41 -7.05 -7.71
CA GLU A 46 -27.68 -7.09 -6.26
C GLU A 46 -26.38 -7.32 -5.46
N ASP A 47 -25.37 -7.95 -6.07
CA ASP A 47 -24.04 -8.12 -5.49
C ASP A 47 -23.26 -6.80 -5.39
N ILE A 48 -22.31 -6.74 -4.45
CA ILE A 48 -21.46 -5.56 -4.19
C ILE A 48 -20.61 -5.19 -5.41
N TYR A 49 -20.15 -6.18 -6.18
CA TYR A 49 -19.31 -5.98 -7.37
C TYR A 49 -20.18 -6.11 -8.62
N PRO A 50 -20.18 -5.10 -9.51
CA PRO A 50 -21.00 -5.15 -10.71
C PRO A 50 -20.49 -6.18 -11.71
N LYS A 51 -21.37 -6.61 -12.61
CA LYS A 51 -21.00 -7.50 -13.71
C LYS A 51 -20.48 -6.68 -14.90
N VAL A 52 -19.29 -7.00 -15.36
CA VAL A 52 -18.73 -6.47 -16.62
C VAL A 52 -19.14 -7.37 -17.77
N GLN A 53 -19.76 -6.81 -18.80
CA GLN A 53 -20.17 -7.52 -20.00
C GLN A 53 -19.49 -6.88 -21.22
N LYS A 54 -18.91 -7.70 -22.10
CA LYS A 54 -18.38 -7.19 -23.36
C LYS A 54 -19.55 -6.72 -24.23
N ALA A 55 -19.56 -5.44 -24.57
CA ALA A 55 -20.53 -4.83 -25.45
C ALA A 55 -20.08 -4.94 -26.91
N ASP A 56 -18.80 -4.68 -27.19
CA ASP A 56 -18.25 -4.74 -28.54
C ASP A 56 -16.71 -4.90 -28.55
N ASP A 57 -16.16 -5.19 -29.72
CA ASP A 57 -14.73 -5.20 -30.03
C ASP A 57 -14.16 -3.77 -30.07
N ILE A 58 -12.91 -3.60 -29.65
CA ILE A 58 -12.30 -2.26 -29.56
C ILE A 58 -12.06 -1.63 -30.94
N GLU A 59 -11.90 -2.47 -31.97
CA GLU A 59 -11.78 -2.06 -33.37
C GLU A 59 -13.00 -1.26 -33.85
N ASN A 60 -14.16 -1.43 -33.21
CA ASN A 60 -15.40 -0.73 -33.53
C ASN A 60 -15.52 0.63 -32.82
N LEU A 61 -14.57 1.06 -31.99
CA LEU A 61 -14.63 2.30 -31.21
C LEU A 61 -15.00 3.53 -32.06
N SER A 62 -14.37 3.70 -33.22
CA SER A 62 -14.62 4.83 -34.11
C SER A 62 -16.02 4.85 -34.74
N SER A 63 -16.79 3.76 -34.65
CA SER A 63 -18.18 3.68 -35.12
C SER A 63 -19.19 4.19 -34.09
N TYR A 64 -18.77 4.41 -32.84
CA TYR A 64 -19.60 4.99 -31.79
C TYR A 64 -19.65 6.52 -31.94
N HIS A 65 -20.81 7.02 -32.35
CA HIS A 65 -21.08 8.45 -32.48
C HIS A 65 -21.84 8.95 -31.26
N LEU A 66 -21.15 9.62 -30.35
CA LEU A 66 -21.68 10.06 -29.07
C LEU A 66 -22.45 11.38 -29.24
N ALA A 67 -23.78 11.32 -29.14
CA ALA A 67 -24.62 12.49 -28.94
C ALA A 67 -24.66 12.90 -27.47
N LYS A 68 -25.27 14.06 -27.20
CA LYS A 68 -25.59 14.52 -25.85
C LYS A 68 -26.20 13.41 -24.99
N GLY A 69 -25.54 13.10 -23.87
CA GLY A 69 -25.94 12.11 -22.87
C GLY A 69 -25.47 10.69 -23.16
N ASP A 70 -24.88 10.42 -24.33
CA ASP A 70 -24.33 9.11 -24.65
C ASP A 70 -23.04 8.86 -23.86
N ARG A 71 -22.81 7.59 -23.51
CA ARG A 71 -21.62 7.13 -22.81
C ARG A 71 -21.12 5.80 -23.36
N ILE A 72 -19.82 5.61 -23.26
CA ILE A 72 -19.14 4.35 -23.54
C ILE A 72 -18.13 4.06 -22.44
N CYS A 73 -17.93 2.79 -22.11
CA CYS A 73 -16.90 2.36 -21.16
C CYS A 73 -15.91 1.44 -21.85
N LEU A 74 -14.62 1.68 -21.60
CA LEU A 74 -13.50 0.96 -22.18
C LEU A 74 -12.82 0.13 -21.10
N ASP A 75 -12.57 -1.15 -21.39
CA ASP A 75 -11.77 -2.04 -20.56
C ASP A 75 -10.33 -2.11 -21.12
N PHE A 76 -9.34 -1.74 -20.30
CA PHE A 76 -7.91 -1.87 -20.64
C PHE A 76 -7.34 -3.28 -20.42
N GLY A 77 -8.15 -4.21 -19.94
CA GLY A 77 -7.84 -5.63 -19.77
C GLY A 77 -7.01 -5.94 -18.52
N ASP A 78 -6.28 -4.95 -18.00
CA ASP A 78 -5.45 -5.01 -16.80
C ASP A 78 -5.31 -3.59 -16.20
N HIS A 79 -4.92 -3.48 -14.93
CA HIS A 79 -4.75 -2.21 -14.21
C HIS A 79 -3.54 -1.42 -14.71
N GLN A 80 -3.73 -0.17 -15.16
CA GLN A 80 -2.70 0.71 -15.71
C GLN A 80 -2.41 1.89 -14.79
N VAL A 81 -1.15 2.36 -14.80
CA VAL A 81 -0.74 3.64 -14.18
C VAL A 81 -0.03 4.47 -15.24
N GLY A 82 -0.57 5.64 -15.61
CA GLY A 82 -0.01 6.39 -16.73
C GLY A 82 -0.81 7.62 -17.18
N TYR A 83 -0.46 8.11 -18.37
CA TYR A 83 -1.06 9.31 -18.98
C TYR A 83 -1.91 8.92 -20.19
N VAL A 84 -3.13 9.42 -20.26
CA VAL A 84 -4.10 9.05 -21.31
C VAL A 84 -4.09 10.06 -22.44
N THR A 85 -4.13 9.55 -23.67
CA THR A 85 -4.28 10.34 -24.90
C THR A 85 -5.49 9.86 -25.67
N LEU A 86 -6.32 10.80 -26.14
CA LEU A 86 -7.47 10.54 -27.01
C LEU A 86 -7.29 11.26 -28.34
N LYS A 87 -7.66 10.60 -29.44
CA LYS A 87 -7.88 11.25 -30.74
C LYS A 87 -9.38 11.39 -30.95
N LEU A 88 -9.82 12.63 -31.05
CA LEU A 88 -11.22 13.00 -31.13
C LEU A 88 -11.53 13.56 -32.50
N ASN A 89 -12.71 13.21 -33.02
CA ASN A 89 -13.25 13.71 -34.27
C ASN A 89 -14.76 13.98 -34.12
N SER A 90 -15.39 14.49 -35.17
CA SER A 90 -16.82 14.78 -35.23
C SER A 90 -17.45 14.22 -36.50
N VAL A 91 -18.70 13.78 -36.40
CA VAL A 91 -19.53 13.36 -37.53
C VAL A 91 -20.86 14.12 -37.53
N GLY A 92 -21.51 14.18 -38.70
CA GLY A 92 -22.73 14.97 -38.92
C GLY A 92 -22.46 16.30 -39.62
N SER A 93 -23.11 17.37 -39.17
CA SER A 93 -22.83 18.72 -39.66
C SER A 93 -21.46 19.21 -39.16
N PRO A 94 -20.90 20.29 -39.74
CA PRO A 94 -19.76 20.97 -39.13
C PRO A 94 -20.02 21.32 -37.67
N GLN A 95 -19.05 21.01 -36.80
CA GLN A 95 -19.10 21.32 -35.36
C GLN A 95 -19.41 22.80 -35.16
N ASP A 96 -20.55 23.10 -34.52
CA ASP A 96 -21.03 24.46 -34.30
C ASP A 96 -21.15 24.82 -32.82
N SER A 97 -20.66 23.95 -31.94
CA SER A 97 -20.50 24.18 -30.50
C SER A 97 -19.29 23.39 -29.98
N PRO A 98 -18.70 23.78 -28.84
CA PRO A 98 -17.70 22.95 -28.18
C PRO A 98 -18.24 21.56 -27.83
N ALA A 99 -17.36 20.55 -27.80
CA ALA A 99 -17.63 19.26 -27.18
C ALA A 99 -17.46 19.43 -25.66
N PHE A 100 -18.51 19.21 -24.86
CA PHE A 100 -18.38 19.10 -23.41
C PHE A 100 -18.56 17.65 -22.99
N PHE A 101 -17.52 17.03 -22.43
CA PHE A 101 -17.55 15.62 -22.04
C PHE A 101 -16.85 15.36 -20.71
N ARG A 102 -17.22 14.26 -20.07
CA ARG A 102 -16.61 13.76 -18.84
C ARG A 102 -15.79 12.51 -19.14
N LEU A 103 -14.63 12.43 -18.51
CA LEU A 103 -13.87 11.20 -18.39
C LEU A 103 -13.91 10.74 -16.94
N LYS A 104 -14.18 9.46 -16.71
CA LYS A 104 -14.15 8.84 -15.39
C LYS A 104 -13.27 7.59 -15.44
N PHE A 105 -12.36 7.48 -14.48
CA PHE A 105 -11.37 6.40 -14.42
C PHE A 105 -11.57 5.58 -13.14
N GLY A 106 -11.61 4.25 -13.27
CA GLY A 106 -11.76 3.32 -12.14
C GLY A 106 -10.74 2.21 -12.19
N GLU A 107 -10.16 1.88 -11.04
CA GLU A 107 -9.29 0.72 -10.86
C GLU A 107 -10.12 -0.58 -10.92
N ILE A 108 -11.34 -0.56 -10.38
CA ILE A 108 -12.31 -1.65 -10.49
C ILE A 108 -13.65 -1.19 -11.08
N ALA A 109 -14.43 -2.15 -11.60
CA ALA A 109 -15.71 -1.85 -12.25
C ALA A 109 -16.74 -1.20 -11.29
N LYS A 110 -16.66 -1.50 -9.99
CA LYS A 110 -17.53 -0.92 -8.95
C LYS A 110 -17.50 0.61 -8.98
N GLU A 111 -16.31 1.20 -9.13
CA GLU A 111 -16.12 2.65 -9.14
C GLU A 111 -16.90 3.32 -10.28
N MET A 112 -17.14 2.61 -11.40
CA MET A 112 -17.92 3.15 -12.51
C MET A 112 -19.41 3.29 -12.15
N THR A 113 -19.90 2.52 -11.19
CA THR A 113 -21.31 2.57 -10.73
C THR A 113 -21.57 3.50 -9.55
N GLU A 114 -20.53 4.02 -8.91
CA GLU A 114 -20.62 4.94 -7.77
C GLU A 114 -20.58 6.40 -8.27
N ASP A 115 -21.42 7.30 -7.73
CA ASP A 115 -21.39 8.73 -8.09
C ASP A 115 -20.45 9.49 -7.13
N SER A 116 -19.52 10.27 -7.68
CA SER A 116 -18.58 11.09 -6.90
C SER A 116 -19.29 12.16 -6.07
N LYS A 117 -20.50 12.56 -6.45
CA LYS A 117 -21.33 13.52 -5.70
C LYS A 117 -21.88 12.94 -4.39
N ASP A 118 -22.05 11.62 -4.34
CA ASP A 118 -22.57 10.91 -3.17
C ASP A 118 -21.45 10.60 -2.15
N TYR A 119 -20.19 10.90 -2.49
CA TYR A 119 -19.06 10.72 -1.59
C TYR A 119 -19.12 11.70 -0.41
N ASP A 120 -19.29 11.15 0.79
CA ASP A 120 -19.18 11.85 2.06
C ASP A 120 -18.15 11.14 2.95
N GLY A 121 -16.93 11.66 2.97
CA GLY A 121 -15.80 11.07 3.67
C GLY A 121 -14.74 12.10 4.00
N TRP A 122 -13.80 11.72 4.86
CA TRP A 122 -12.80 12.66 5.39
C TRP A 122 -11.57 12.82 4.50
N ILE A 123 -11.35 11.91 3.55
CA ILE A 123 -10.33 12.06 2.50
C ILE A 123 -10.86 13.01 1.42
N SER A 124 -9.97 13.77 0.79
CA SER A 124 -10.37 14.66 -0.30
C SER A 124 -11.01 13.92 -1.46
N ARG A 125 -12.22 14.37 -1.86
CA ARG A 125 -12.89 13.95 -3.09
C ARG A 125 -12.02 14.14 -4.35
N GLY A 126 -11.00 15.00 -4.29
CA GLY A 126 -10.07 15.24 -5.41
C GLY A 126 -9.28 14.01 -5.85
N TRP A 127 -9.26 12.94 -5.06
CA TRP A 127 -8.67 11.66 -5.46
C TRP A 127 -9.55 10.83 -6.41
N ILE A 128 -10.85 11.13 -6.48
CA ILE A 128 -11.74 10.48 -7.43
C ILE A 128 -11.38 10.99 -8.83
N GLN A 129 -11.00 10.07 -9.71
CA GLN A 129 -10.39 10.43 -10.97
C GLN A 129 -11.44 10.75 -12.04
N GLU A 130 -11.92 12.00 -12.04
CA GLU A 130 -12.79 12.55 -13.07
C GLU A 130 -12.14 13.76 -13.76
N GLU A 131 -12.54 14.00 -15.00
CA GLU A 131 -12.20 15.19 -15.77
C GLU A 131 -13.44 15.72 -16.50
N PHE A 132 -13.58 17.04 -16.55
CA PHE A 132 -14.67 17.74 -17.25
C PHE A 132 -14.05 18.66 -18.30
N ILE A 133 -14.17 18.30 -19.58
CA ILE A 133 -13.32 18.85 -20.65
C ILE A 133 -14.18 19.51 -21.72
N HIS A 134 -13.74 20.70 -22.15
CA HIS A 134 -14.29 21.41 -23.30
C HIS A 134 -13.27 21.40 -24.46
N ILE A 135 -13.72 21.04 -25.67
CA ILE A 135 -12.92 21.12 -26.90
C ILE A 135 -13.68 21.94 -27.93
N ASP A 136 -13.14 23.12 -28.27
CA ASP A 136 -13.78 24.06 -29.18
C ASP A 136 -13.72 23.63 -30.65
N VAL A 137 -12.67 22.91 -31.04
CA VAL A 137 -12.41 22.55 -32.45
C VAL A 137 -11.96 21.09 -32.56
N LEU A 138 -12.66 20.32 -33.39
CA LEU A 138 -12.34 18.95 -33.80
C LEU A 138 -11.95 18.89 -35.29
N PRO A 139 -11.08 17.95 -35.71
CA PRO A 139 -10.44 16.91 -34.89
C PRO A 139 -9.35 17.45 -33.97
N ALA A 140 -9.12 16.76 -32.85
CA ALA A 140 -8.11 17.13 -31.86
C ALA A 140 -7.43 15.90 -31.24
N GLU A 141 -6.15 16.03 -30.90
CA GLU A 141 -5.43 15.07 -30.06
C GLU A 141 -5.34 15.65 -28.64
N LEU A 142 -6.04 15.04 -27.69
CA LEU A 142 -6.10 15.45 -26.30
C LEU A 142 -5.12 14.59 -25.48
N LYS A 143 -4.07 15.23 -24.94
CA LYS A 143 -3.12 14.61 -24.01
C LYS A 143 -3.42 15.08 -22.60
N LEU A 144 -3.88 14.18 -21.74
CA LEU A 144 -4.19 14.52 -20.37
C LEU A 144 -2.89 14.68 -19.56
N PRO A 145 -2.71 15.80 -18.84
CA PRO A 145 -1.47 16.06 -18.11
C PRO A 145 -1.40 15.32 -16.77
N ARG A 146 -2.53 14.87 -16.21
CA ARG A 146 -2.59 14.14 -14.95
C ARG A 146 -2.20 12.68 -15.19
N ARG A 147 -1.48 12.07 -14.24
CA ARG A 147 -1.28 10.61 -14.19
C ARG A 147 -2.53 9.97 -13.57
N TYR A 148 -3.02 8.88 -14.14
CA TYR A 148 -4.19 8.12 -13.66
C TYR A 148 -3.78 6.69 -13.30
N ALA A 149 -4.50 6.08 -12.36
CA ALA A 149 -4.44 4.65 -12.07
C ALA A 149 -5.82 4.01 -12.29
N PHE A 150 -5.95 3.09 -13.24
CA PHE A 150 -7.25 2.61 -13.70
C PHE A 150 -7.16 1.34 -14.55
N ARG A 151 -8.27 0.60 -14.63
CA ARG A 151 -8.52 -0.39 -15.68
C ARG A 151 -9.67 0.06 -16.60
N TYR A 152 -10.70 0.66 -16.01
CA TYR A 152 -11.89 1.09 -16.73
C TYR A 152 -11.86 2.60 -16.97
N MET A 153 -12.30 3.01 -18.15
CA MET A 153 -12.43 4.41 -18.54
C MET A 153 -13.81 4.64 -19.16
N GLU A 154 -14.65 5.44 -18.52
CA GLU A 154 -15.92 5.90 -19.08
C GLU A 154 -15.73 7.26 -19.77
N ILE A 155 -16.33 7.41 -20.94
CA ILE A 155 -16.40 8.64 -21.72
C ILE A 155 -17.89 8.98 -21.86
N GLU A 156 -18.30 10.12 -21.32
CA GLU A 156 -19.68 10.62 -21.41
C GLU A 156 -19.70 11.94 -22.16
N ALA A 157 -20.41 12.00 -23.28
CA ALA A 157 -20.67 13.25 -24.00
C ALA A 157 -21.76 14.06 -23.26
N ILE A 158 -21.37 14.82 -22.24
CA ILE A 158 -22.31 15.62 -21.43
C ILE A 158 -23.15 16.55 -22.32
N ASP A 159 -22.51 17.27 -23.24
CA ASP A 159 -23.21 18.14 -24.18
C ASP A 159 -22.51 18.26 -25.54
N THR A 160 -23.31 18.11 -26.58
CA THR A 160 -23.02 18.46 -27.98
C THR A 160 -24.27 19.13 -28.56
N SER A 161 -24.13 19.91 -29.64
CA SER A 161 -25.32 20.39 -30.35
C SER A 161 -26.04 19.23 -31.05
N LEU A 162 -27.31 19.41 -31.40
CA LEU A 162 -28.09 18.39 -32.11
C LEU A 162 -27.60 18.10 -33.55
N LYS A 163 -26.65 18.90 -34.06
CA LYS A 163 -26.24 18.84 -35.48
C LYS A 163 -25.05 17.94 -35.74
N TRP A 164 -24.30 17.57 -34.71
CA TRP A 164 -23.07 16.78 -34.80
C TRP A 164 -22.89 15.88 -33.56
N GLN A 165 -22.08 14.84 -33.70
CA GLN A 165 -21.78 13.88 -32.63
C GLN A 165 -20.26 13.73 -32.49
N MET A 166 -19.80 13.49 -31.26
CA MET A 166 -18.38 13.27 -30.95
C MET A 166 -17.99 11.82 -31.28
N VAL A 167 -16.80 11.64 -31.87
CA VAL A 167 -16.21 10.34 -32.16
C VAL A 167 -14.86 10.25 -31.47
N VAL A 168 -14.60 9.12 -30.80
CA VAL A 168 -13.27 8.77 -30.31
C VAL A 168 -12.63 7.85 -31.34
N GLU A 169 -11.63 8.33 -32.08
CA GLU A 169 -10.97 7.53 -33.12
C GLU A 169 -9.91 6.60 -32.54
N ASP A 170 -9.22 7.07 -31.49
CA ASP A 170 -8.16 6.31 -30.85
C ASP A 170 -8.02 6.72 -29.37
N VAL A 171 -7.63 5.78 -28.53
CA VAL A 171 -7.32 6.02 -27.12
C VAL A 171 -6.22 5.07 -26.65
N TYR A 172 -5.28 5.60 -25.88
CA TYR A 172 -4.22 4.81 -25.26
C TYR A 172 -3.73 5.44 -23.96
N CYS A 173 -3.18 4.60 -23.10
CA CYS A 173 -2.45 4.97 -21.90
C CYS A 173 -0.95 4.80 -22.16
N THR A 174 -0.15 5.84 -21.92
CA THR A 174 1.29 5.69 -21.77
C THR A 174 1.55 5.32 -20.30
N SER A 175 1.61 4.02 -20.03
CA SER A 175 1.85 3.47 -18.71
C SER A 175 3.30 3.66 -18.28
N VAL A 176 3.51 3.94 -16.98
CA VAL A 176 4.83 4.25 -16.40
C VAL A 176 5.13 3.41 -15.16
N SER A 177 6.40 2.98 -15.02
CA SER A 177 6.96 2.31 -13.85
C SER A 177 8.49 2.45 -13.85
N SER A 178 9.14 2.31 -12.70
CA SER A 178 10.61 2.22 -12.62
C SER A 178 11.16 0.82 -12.90
N VAL A 179 10.29 -0.16 -13.19
CA VAL A 179 10.65 -1.55 -13.47
C VAL A 179 9.84 -2.13 -14.63
N ARG A 180 10.22 -3.32 -15.13
CA ARG A 180 9.47 -4.05 -16.16
C ARG A 180 8.98 -5.37 -15.63
N MET A 181 7.75 -5.74 -15.96
CA MET A 181 7.17 -7.03 -15.59
C MET A 181 8.01 -8.21 -16.11
N GLU A 182 8.65 -8.05 -17.27
CA GLU A 182 9.46 -9.08 -17.93
C GLU A 182 10.79 -9.38 -17.22
N ASP A 183 11.23 -8.51 -16.29
CA ASP A 183 12.47 -8.70 -15.54
C ASP A 183 12.34 -9.76 -14.42
N VAL A 184 11.11 -10.26 -14.17
CA VAL A 184 10.84 -11.24 -13.10
C VAL A 184 10.31 -12.54 -13.69
N LYS A 185 10.90 -13.66 -13.28
CA LYS A 185 10.35 -14.99 -13.57
C LYS A 185 9.13 -15.24 -12.66
N PRO A 186 7.95 -15.58 -13.22
CA PRO A 186 6.78 -15.96 -12.43
C PRO A 186 7.03 -17.24 -11.63
N VAL A 187 6.34 -17.39 -10.50
CA VAL A 187 6.33 -18.63 -9.71
C VAL A 187 5.77 -19.79 -10.56
N GLU A 188 6.56 -20.87 -10.64
CA GLU A 188 6.13 -22.13 -11.27
C GLU A 188 5.41 -22.99 -10.23
N SER A 189 4.16 -23.37 -10.51
CA SER A 189 3.36 -24.23 -9.65
C SER A 189 2.26 -24.87 -10.49
N ASP A 190 1.81 -26.08 -10.15
CA ASP A 190 0.64 -26.71 -10.76
C ASP A 190 -0.67 -26.07 -10.30
N ASP A 191 -0.66 -25.40 -9.13
CA ASP A 191 -1.82 -24.70 -8.58
C ASP A 191 -2.02 -23.34 -9.27
N GLU A 192 -3.14 -23.18 -9.97
CA GLU A 192 -3.48 -21.95 -10.67
C GLU A 192 -3.65 -20.74 -9.74
N MET A 193 -4.17 -20.96 -8.52
CA MET A 193 -4.32 -19.88 -7.54
C MET A 193 -2.95 -19.37 -7.10
N ILE A 194 -1.96 -20.25 -6.89
CA ILE A 194 -0.59 -19.83 -6.56
C ILE A 194 0.01 -18.95 -7.67
N ARG A 195 -0.16 -19.36 -8.94
CA ARG A 195 0.31 -18.56 -10.08
C ARG A 195 -0.39 -17.20 -10.16
N LYS A 196 -1.69 -17.14 -9.84
CA LYS A 196 -2.46 -15.88 -9.82
C LYS A 196 -2.05 -14.98 -8.67
N LEU A 197 -1.84 -15.52 -7.47
CA LEU A 197 -1.33 -14.78 -6.31
C LEU A 197 -0.03 -14.05 -6.68
N ASP A 198 0.91 -14.77 -7.30
CA ASP A 198 2.17 -14.17 -7.74
C ASP A 198 1.96 -13.09 -8.81
N ARG A 199 1.21 -13.38 -9.87
CA ARG A 199 0.98 -12.42 -10.97
C ARG A 199 0.36 -11.12 -10.48
N VAL A 200 -0.68 -11.21 -9.66
CA VAL A 200 -1.40 -10.04 -9.11
C VAL A 200 -0.50 -9.27 -8.15
N SER A 201 0.29 -9.97 -7.32
CA SER A 201 1.32 -9.33 -6.49
C SER A 201 2.34 -8.54 -7.33
N LEU A 202 2.91 -9.15 -8.37
CA LEU A 202 3.89 -8.50 -9.24
C LEU A 202 3.31 -7.28 -9.93
N ARG A 203 2.07 -7.38 -10.44
CA ARG A 203 1.38 -6.23 -11.05
C ARG A 203 1.15 -5.10 -10.05
N THR A 204 0.78 -5.43 -8.82
CA THR A 204 0.58 -4.46 -7.73
C THR A 204 1.88 -3.71 -7.45
N LEU A 205 2.98 -4.44 -7.23
CA LEU A 205 4.28 -3.84 -6.92
C LEU A 205 4.80 -2.99 -8.09
N HIS A 206 4.76 -3.52 -9.32
CA HIS A 206 5.17 -2.79 -10.53
C HIS A 206 4.49 -1.43 -10.66
N ASN A 207 3.17 -1.38 -10.43
CA ASN A 207 2.39 -0.16 -10.58
C ASN A 207 2.67 0.86 -9.46
N CYS A 208 3.06 0.42 -8.27
CA CYS A 208 3.49 1.27 -7.15
C CYS A 208 4.96 1.69 -7.21
N MET A 209 5.80 0.98 -7.97
CA MET A 209 7.21 1.35 -8.19
C MET A 209 7.33 2.48 -9.20
N GLN A 210 7.49 3.70 -8.70
CA GLN A 210 7.57 4.94 -9.48
C GLN A 210 8.90 5.65 -9.18
N SER A 211 8.90 6.99 -8.99
CA SER A 211 10.09 7.74 -8.56
C SER A 211 10.46 7.46 -7.08
N VAL A 212 9.53 6.85 -6.36
CA VAL A 212 9.63 6.25 -5.02
C VAL A 212 8.77 4.97 -5.03
N PHE A 213 8.81 4.20 -3.94
CA PHE A 213 7.77 3.21 -3.65
C PHE A 213 6.51 3.93 -3.17
N GLU A 214 5.56 4.16 -4.07
CA GLU A 214 4.25 4.71 -3.70
C GLU A 214 3.44 3.65 -2.93
N ASP A 215 2.62 4.07 -1.99
CA ASP A 215 1.63 3.22 -1.31
C ASP A 215 0.60 2.68 -2.31
N GLY A 216 -0.06 3.59 -3.04
CA GLY A 216 -0.99 3.31 -4.12
C GLY A 216 -0.97 4.39 -5.21
N PRO A 217 -1.08 4.02 -6.50
CA PRO A 217 -0.85 4.94 -7.61
C PRO A 217 -2.06 5.82 -7.95
N LYS A 218 -3.28 5.42 -7.53
CA LYS A 218 -4.45 6.31 -7.51
C LYS A 218 -4.28 7.32 -6.38
N ARG A 219 -4.06 6.78 -5.18
CA ARG A 219 -3.97 7.47 -3.89
C ARG A 219 -3.16 6.58 -2.92
N ASP A 220 -2.31 7.13 -2.06
CA ASP A 220 -1.96 8.56 -1.90
C ASP A 220 -0.87 9.04 -2.88
N ARG A 221 -0.30 8.15 -3.71
CA ARG A 221 0.87 8.40 -4.56
C ARG A 221 2.10 8.81 -3.75
N ARG A 222 2.24 8.25 -2.55
CA ARG A 222 3.17 8.76 -1.55
C ARG A 222 4.02 7.66 -0.96
N LEU A 223 5.23 8.02 -0.56
CA LEU A 223 6.12 7.12 0.15
C LEU A 223 5.75 7.09 1.64
N TRP A 224 5.25 5.94 2.10
CA TRP A 224 4.97 5.63 3.50
C TRP A 224 5.93 4.57 4.03
N LEU A 225 6.39 4.69 5.27
CA LEU A 225 7.48 3.85 5.76
C LEU A 225 7.05 2.41 6.08
N GLY A 226 5.83 2.20 6.61
CA GLY A 226 5.26 0.86 6.81
C GLY A 226 5.11 0.11 5.48
N ASP A 227 4.61 0.80 4.46
CA ASP A 227 4.49 0.30 3.09
C ASP A 227 5.85 -0.02 2.48
N LEU A 228 6.81 0.91 2.58
CA LEU A 228 8.17 0.73 2.06
C LEU A 228 8.79 -0.58 2.56
N ARG A 229 8.63 -0.90 3.85
CA ARG A 229 9.16 -2.14 4.42
C ARG A 229 8.65 -3.37 3.66
N LEU A 230 7.34 -3.49 3.45
CA LEU A 230 6.75 -4.65 2.78
C LEU A 230 7.04 -4.67 1.28
N GLN A 231 7.04 -3.49 0.64
CA GLN A 231 7.40 -3.33 -0.77
C GLN A 231 8.86 -3.73 -1.02
N ALA A 232 9.77 -3.35 -0.12
CA ALA A 232 11.18 -3.69 -0.23
C ALA A 232 11.40 -5.21 -0.12
N LEU A 233 10.72 -5.89 0.82
CA LEU A 233 10.76 -7.37 0.92
C LEU A 233 10.31 -8.05 -0.37
N ALA A 234 9.21 -7.58 -0.98
CA ALA A 234 8.75 -8.10 -2.26
C ALA A 234 9.74 -7.78 -3.39
N ASN A 235 10.31 -6.58 -3.43
CA ASN A 235 11.30 -6.17 -4.41
C ASN A 235 12.57 -7.03 -4.35
N TYR A 236 13.06 -7.40 -3.16
CA TYR A 236 14.26 -8.23 -3.01
C TYR A 236 14.13 -9.64 -3.56
N GLU A 237 12.91 -10.13 -3.76
CA GLU A 237 12.65 -11.46 -4.35
C GLU A 237 12.15 -11.36 -5.80
N THR A 238 12.03 -10.15 -6.35
CA THR A 238 11.39 -9.91 -7.65
C THR A 238 12.21 -8.97 -8.53
N PHE A 239 11.94 -7.66 -8.51
CA PHE A 239 12.54 -6.69 -9.44
C PHE A 239 13.97 -6.29 -9.06
N HIS A 240 14.40 -6.52 -7.82
CA HIS A 240 15.74 -6.20 -7.31
C HIS A 240 16.19 -4.75 -7.58
N ASN A 241 15.28 -3.78 -7.58
CA ASN A 241 15.63 -2.37 -7.74
C ASN A 241 16.18 -1.81 -6.41
N MET A 242 17.45 -2.08 -6.14
CA MET A 242 18.10 -1.72 -4.87
C MET A 242 18.29 -0.20 -4.73
N ASP A 243 18.54 0.51 -5.84
CA ASP A 243 18.71 1.96 -5.83
C ASP A 243 17.42 2.69 -5.43
N LEU A 244 16.25 2.16 -5.81
CA LEU A 244 14.97 2.74 -5.36
C LEU A 244 14.77 2.57 -3.85
N VAL A 245 15.19 1.45 -3.27
CA VAL A 245 15.10 1.23 -1.82
C VAL A 245 16.07 2.17 -1.09
N LYS A 246 17.32 2.24 -1.56
CA LYS A 246 18.33 3.18 -1.08
C LYS A 246 17.80 4.62 -1.11
N ARG A 247 17.23 5.05 -2.24
CA ARG A 247 16.61 6.37 -2.39
C ARG A 247 15.61 6.63 -1.27
N CYS A 248 14.67 5.71 -1.06
CA CYS A 248 13.60 5.88 -0.08
C CYS A 248 14.13 5.94 1.36
N LEU A 249 15.12 5.11 1.71
CA LEU A 249 15.80 5.16 3.02
C LEU A 249 16.49 6.52 3.25
N TYR A 250 17.24 7.01 2.26
CA TYR A 250 17.88 8.33 2.36
C TYR A 250 16.88 9.48 2.38
N LEU A 251 15.70 9.37 1.72
CA LEU A 251 14.66 10.40 1.81
C LEU A 251 14.13 10.51 3.24
N PHE A 252 13.79 9.39 3.90
CA PHE A 252 13.32 9.41 5.29
C PHE A 252 14.36 9.96 6.28
N ALA A 253 15.64 9.62 6.10
CA ALA A 253 16.71 10.17 6.94
C ALA A 253 17.16 11.58 6.52
N GLY A 254 16.86 12.00 5.30
CA GLY A 254 17.28 13.26 4.70
C GLY A 254 16.58 14.47 5.28
N GLN A 255 15.42 14.28 5.89
CA GLN A 255 14.77 15.31 6.70
C GLN A 255 13.97 14.66 7.84
N THR A 256 14.19 15.09 9.07
CA THR A 256 13.51 14.55 10.26
C THR A 256 12.88 15.67 11.06
N LYS A 257 12.09 15.33 12.08
CA LYS A 257 11.79 16.26 13.17
C LYS A 257 13.07 16.67 13.90
N ASP A 258 13.06 17.80 14.60
CA ASP A 258 14.18 18.34 15.38
C ASP A 258 14.72 17.39 16.47
N ASN A 259 13.86 16.55 17.05
CA ASN A 259 14.27 15.48 17.96
C ASN A 259 14.90 14.27 17.25
N GLY A 260 14.99 14.27 15.92
CA GLY A 260 15.53 13.18 15.08
C GLY A 260 14.51 12.11 14.68
N GLN A 261 13.22 12.28 14.98
CA GLN A 261 12.19 11.33 14.60
C GLN A 261 11.94 11.35 13.09
N VAL A 262 11.89 10.17 12.47
CA VAL A 262 11.49 9.98 11.08
C VAL A 262 9.97 10.09 10.96
N SER A 263 9.48 10.84 9.96
CA SER A 263 8.04 10.96 9.70
C SER A 263 7.44 9.69 9.10
N ALA A 264 6.13 9.51 9.25
CA ALA A 264 5.43 8.35 8.71
C ALA A 264 5.43 8.31 7.16
N CYS A 265 5.39 9.50 6.53
CA CYS A 265 5.45 9.65 5.08
C CYS A 265 6.14 10.94 4.64
N LEU A 266 6.37 11.06 3.33
CA LEU A 266 7.02 12.23 2.74
C LEU A 266 6.54 12.51 1.31
N PHE A 267 6.72 13.75 0.87
CA PHE A 267 6.40 14.23 -0.46
C PHE A 267 7.70 14.54 -1.23
N THR A 268 7.70 14.31 -2.54
CA THR A 268 8.82 14.64 -3.42
C THR A 268 8.51 15.82 -4.35
N GLU A 269 7.23 16.23 -4.45
CA GLU A 269 6.76 17.30 -5.33
C GLU A 269 5.92 18.35 -4.58
N PRO A 270 5.99 19.63 -5.00
CA PRO A 270 6.93 20.20 -5.96
C PRO A 270 8.36 20.30 -5.40
N LYS A 271 8.54 19.98 -4.12
CA LYS A 271 9.83 19.88 -3.43
C LYS A 271 9.77 18.74 -2.42
N PHE A 272 10.93 18.16 -2.14
CA PHE A 272 11.08 17.19 -1.07
C PHE A 272 10.71 17.81 0.30
N ILE A 273 9.80 17.18 1.02
CA ILE A 273 9.40 17.54 2.38
C ILE A 273 8.82 16.31 3.10
N VAL A 274 9.25 16.06 4.34
CA VAL A 274 8.62 15.05 5.19
C VAL A 274 7.33 15.59 5.83
N ASP A 275 6.36 14.71 5.98
CA ASP A 275 5.07 15.06 6.55
C ASP A 275 5.17 15.35 8.05
N ASP A 276 4.18 16.03 8.61
CA ASP A 276 4.07 16.24 10.06
C ASP A 276 3.37 15.10 10.81
N THR A 277 2.92 14.07 10.09
CA THR A 277 2.43 12.81 10.66
C THR A 277 3.57 11.96 11.22
N LEU A 278 3.51 11.65 12.52
CA LEU A 278 4.48 10.81 13.22
C LEU A 278 3.80 9.56 13.77
N LEU A 279 4.15 8.40 13.23
CA LEU A 279 3.68 7.09 13.70
C LEU A 279 4.85 6.33 14.31
N LEU A 280 4.68 5.88 15.56
CA LEU A 280 5.78 5.30 16.33
C LEU A 280 6.29 3.99 15.73
N ASP A 281 5.38 3.11 15.30
CA ASP A 281 5.71 1.87 14.60
C ASP A 281 6.43 2.13 13.28
N TYR A 282 5.97 3.11 12.50
CA TYR A 282 6.62 3.45 11.23
C TYR A 282 8.03 3.97 11.47
N SER A 283 8.21 4.85 12.47
CA SER A 283 9.54 5.34 12.87
C SER A 283 10.48 4.19 13.21
N MET A 284 10.03 3.22 14.03
CA MET A 284 10.82 2.04 14.39
C MET A 284 11.16 1.14 13.19
N PHE A 285 10.25 1.02 12.22
CA PHE A 285 10.50 0.24 11.00
C PHE A 285 11.62 0.79 10.12
N PHE A 286 12.08 2.03 10.31
CA PHE A 286 13.27 2.54 9.62
C PHE A 286 14.47 1.60 9.83
N GLY A 287 14.74 1.21 11.08
CA GLY A 287 15.85 0.33 11.42
C GLY A 287 15.69 -1.09 10.88
N ALA A 288 14.47 -1.65 10.93
CA ALA A 288 14.19 -2.95 10.35
C ALA A 288 14.39 -2.95 8.82
N THR A 289 13.87 -1.93 8.14
CA THR A 289 13.99 -1.77 6.68
C THR A 289 15.45 -1.57 6.26
N LEU A 290 16.22 -0.81 7.03
CA LEU A 290 17.65 -0.60 6.78
C LEU A 290 18.46 -1.90 6.89
N LEU A 291 18.18 -2.73 7.91
CA LEU A 291 18.84 -4.02 8.04
C LEU A 291 18.49 -4.93 6.87
N ASP A 292 17.19 -5.08 6.56
CA ASP A 292 16.76 -5.95 5.47
C ASP A 292 17.35 -5.48 4.11
N TYR A 293 17.49 -4.16 3.90
CA TYR A 293 18.19 -3.60 2.74
C TYR A 293 19.68 -3.98 2.71
N TYR A 294 20.38 -3.87 3.84
CA TYR A 294 21.78 -4.25 3.92
C TYR A 294 21.97 -5.74 3.66
N GLU A 295 21.13 -6.60 4.24
CA GLU A 295 21.19 -8.05 4.02
C GLU A 295 20.95 -8.41 2.55
N ALA A 296 20.08 -7.69 1.85
CA ALA A 296 19.80 -7.91 0.43
C ALA A 296 20.85 -7.30 -0.52
N SER A 297 21.44 -6.15 -0.19
CA SER A 297 22.36 -5.41 -1.07
C SER A 297 23.85 -5.64 -0.79
N GLY A 298 24.22 -5.95 0.45
CA GLY A 298 25.59 -5.87 0.95
C GLY A 298 26.15 -4.44 1.07
N ASP A 299 25.32 -3.41 0.90
CA ASP A 299 25.75 -2.01 0.86
C ASP A 299 26.06 -1.47 2.27
N ARG A 300 27.33 -1.64 2.66
CA ARG A 300 27.83 -1.22 3.95
C ARG A 300 27.87 0.29 4.13
N GLU A 301 28.10 1.07 3.08
CA GLU A 301 28.15 2.54 3.16
C GLU A 301 26.79 3.09 3.60
N THR A 302 25.72 2.63 2.96
CA THR A 302 24.36 3.05 3.32
C THR A 302 24.00 2.62 4.76
N LEU A 303 24.41 1.42 5.17
CA LEU A 303 24.22 0.97 6.55
C LEU A 303 24.93 1.89 7.56
N GLU A 304 26.19 2.24 7.31
CA GLU A 304 26.99 3.12 8.16
C GLU A 304 26.38 4.52 8.25
N ASP A 305 26.02 5.11 7.11
CA ASP A 305 25.39 6.44 7.03
C ASP A 305 24.11 6.54 7.87
N LEU A 306 23.23 5.53 7.72
CA LEU A 306 21.86 5.58 8.23
C LEU A 306 21.71 4.94 9.63
N SER A 307 22.75 4.26 10.13
CA SER A 307 22.74 3.58 11.44
C SER A 307 22.35 4.49 12.60
N LYS A 308 22.89 5.71 12.66
CA LYS A 308 22.56 6.67 13.72
C LYS A 308 21.10 7.09 13.69
N CYS A 309 20.51 7.22 12.50
CA CYS A 309 19.09 7.49 12.36
C CYS A 309 18.27 6.31 12.90
N ALA A 310 18.65 5.08 12.57
CA ALA A 310 18.01 3.87 13.10
C ALA A 310 18.10 3.77 14.63
N TYR A 311 19.26 4.04 15.23
CA TYR A 311 19.44 4.06 16.69
C TYR A 311 18.52 5.11 17.33
N ARG A 312 18.44 6.29 16.73
CA ARG A 312 17.63 7.40 17.24
C ARG A 312 16.14 7.05 17.29
N GLN A 313 15.63 6.27 16.33
CA GLN A 313 14.21 5.87 16.34
C GLN A 313 13.90 4.95 17.54
N MET A 314 14.84 4.08 17.91
CA MET A 314 14.69 3.22 19.09
C MET A 314 14.77 4.00 20.40
N GLU A 315 15.68 4.96 20.49
CA GLU A 315 15.79 5.85 21.67
C GLU A 315 14.48 6.61 21.92
N ILE A 316 13.91 7.21 20.88
CA ILE A 316 12.63 7.96 20.96
C ILE A 316 11.48 7.03 21.37
N ALA A 317 11.42 5.82 20.82
CA ALA A 317 10.40 4.85 21.20
C ALA A 317 10.59 4.32 22.63
N GLY A 318 11.83 4.21 23.11
CA GLY A 318 12.15 3.81 24.48
C GLY A 318 11.59 4.77 25.54
N GLU A 319 11.45 6.05 25.22
CA GLU A 319 10.84 7.08 26.09
C GLU A 319 9.33 6.84 26.33
N GLN A 320 8.68 6.04 25.47
CA GLN A 320 7.24 5.77 25.53
C GLN A 320 6.87 4.63 26.49
N PHE A 321 7.84 4.07 27.21
CA PHE A 321 7.59 3.03 28.22
C PHE A 321 7.37 3.62 29.62
N ASP A 322 6.58 2.94 30.43
CA ASP A 322 6.38 3.25 31.85
C ASP A 322 7.46 2.62 32.75
N GLU A 323 7.36 2.84 34.06
CA GLU A 323 8.30 2.28 35.05
C GLU A 323 8.27 0.74 35.17
N LYS A 324 7.27 0.08 34.58
CA LYS A 324 7.16 -1.39 34.49
C LYS A 324 7.66 -1.92 33.15
N HIS A 325 8.20 -1.05 32.29
CA HIS A 325 8.58 -1.36 30.92
C HIS A 325 7.39 -1.82 30.07
N LEU A 326 6.21 -1.25 30.31
CA LEU A 326 5.05 -1.39 29.43
C LEU A 326 4.91 -0.17 28.54
N MET A 327 4.61 -0.38 27.26
CA MET A 327 4.32 0.70 26.33
C MET A 327 3.12 1.51 26.87
N LYS A 328 3.22 2.83 26.89
CA LYS A 328 2.09 3.70 27.26
C LYS A 328 1.09 3.74 26.11
N ASN A 329 -0.21 3.82 26.44
CA ASN A 329 -1.20 4.15 25.43
C ASN A 329 -0.98 5.60 25.00
N GLY A 330 -0.67 5.81 23.72
CA GLY A 330 -0.69 7.16 23.17
C GLY A 330 -2.11 7.65 22.90
N GLU A 331 -2.26 8.96 22.78
CA GLU A 331 -3.50 9.61 22.36
C GLU A 331 -3.52 9.77 20.84
N GLY A 332 -4.72 9.81 20.25
CA GLY A 332 -4.92 10.04 18.82
C GLY A 332 -4.24 9.03 17.90
N PHE A 333 -3.69 9.53 16.80
CA PHE A 333 -3.05 8.73 15.75
C PHE A 333 -1.54 8.57 16.00
N TRP A 334 -1.15 8.04 17.16
CA TRP A 334 0.24 7.87 17.58
C TRP A 334 0.95 6.62 17.02
N GLY A 335 0.17 5.66 16.52
CA GLY A 335 0.67 4.40 15.97
C GLY A 335 -0.36 3.76 15.04
N PHE A 336 0.13 3.10 13.99
CA PHE A 336 -0.73 2.53 12.95
C PHE A 336 -1.21 1.12 13.32
N ILE A 337 -0.35 0.11 13.29
CA ILE A 337 -0.63 -1.33 13.47
C ILE A 337 -1.63 -1.92 12.46
N ASP A 338 -2.88 -1.45 12.43
CA ASP A 338 -3.93 -1.84 11.48
C ASP A 338 -5.03 -0.76 11.44
N TRP A 339 -5.88 -0.80 10.40
CA TRP A 339 -7.05 0.06 10.24
C TRP A 339 -8.28 -0.37 11.08
N THR A 340 -8.16 -1.43 11.89
CA THR A 340 -9.26 -1.95 12.70
C THR A 340 -9.75 -0.93 13.74
N ASP A 341 -11.02 -0.54 13.63
CA ASP A 341 -11.64 0.40 14.57
C ASP A 341 -11.71 -0.16 16.00
N GLY A 342 -11.40 0.67 16.99
CA GLY A 342 -11.34 0.29 18.41
C GLY A 342 -10.23 -0.70 18.76
N LEU A 343 -9.23 -0.92 17.89
CA LEU A 343 -8.06 -1.73 18.20
C LEU A 343 -7.21 -1.04 19.28
N ASN A 344 -7.04 -1.69 20.43
CA ASN A 344 -6.04 -1.26 21.40
C ASN A 344 -4.64 -1.72 20.94
N LYS A 345 -3.72 -0.76 20.82
CA LYS A 345 -2.40 -0.95 20.18
C LYS A 345 -1.24 -1.15 21.17
N GLN A 346 -1.48 -1.07 22.48
CA GLN A 346 -0.43 -1.09 23.50
C GLN A 346 0.52 -2.28 23.35
N THR A 347 -0.04 -3.49 23.37
CA THR A 347 0.72 -4.74 23.39
C THR A 347 1.35 -5.01 22.03
N ALA A 348 0.63 -4.75 20.93
CA ALA A 348 1.16 -4.85 19.58
C ALA A 348 2.37 -3.92 19.38
N MET A 349 2.27 -2.67 19.82
CA MET A 349 3.35 -1.68 19.72
C MET A 349 4.58 -2.08 20.54
N GLN A 350 4.39 -2.67 21.73
CA GLN A 350 5.50 -3.25 22.49
C GLN A 350 6.16 -4.43 21.76
N GLY A 351 5.37 -5.27 21.08
CA GLY A 351 5.89 -6.30 20.18
C GLY A 351 6.71 -5.71 19.04
N VAL A 352 6.22 -4.66 18.38
CA VAL A 352 6.97 -3.93 17.33
C VAL A 352 8.30 -3.38 17.87
N TYR A 353 8.31 -2.79 19.07
CA TYR A 353 9.55 -2.30 19.68
C TYR A 353 10.56 -3.42 19.88
N ILE A 354 10.16 -4.55 20.48
CA ILE A 354 11.05 -5.70 20.71
C ILE A 354 11.59 -6.25 19.37
N TYR A 355 10.72 -6.35 18.35
CA TYR A 355 11.11 -6.77 17.01
C TYR A 355 12.18 -5.83 16.42
N CYS A 356 11.93 -4.52 16.44
CA CYS A 356 12.84 -3.53 15.88
C CYS A 356 14.13 -3.40 16.70
N ALA A 357 14.08 -3.50 18.03
CA ALA A 357 15.26 -3.49 18.89
C ALA A 357 16.24 -4.61 18.53
N LYS A 358 15.74 -5.82 18.28
CA LYS A 358 16.57 -6.96 17.83
C LYS A 358 17.17 -6.73 16.43
N LYS A 359 16.42 -6.12 15.52
CA LYS A 359 16.93 -5.76 14.18
C LYS A 359 18.02 -4.69 14.27
N VAL A 360 17.80 -3.64 15.05
CA VAL A 360 18.78 -2.55 15.22
C VAL A 360 20.00 -2.99 16.03
N GLN A 361 19.83 -3.90 16.99
CA GLN A 361 20.94 -4.59 17.66
C GLN A 361 21.84 -5.26 16.62
N LYS A 362 21.25 -5.94 15.64
CA LYS A 362 22.03 -6.61 14.60
C LYS A 362 22.83 -5.64 13.73
N ILE A 363 22.28 -4.47 13.44
CA ILE A 363 23.02 -3.37 12.77
C ILE A 363 24.24 -2.99 13.61
N ALA A 364 24.08 -2.77 14.91
CA ALA A 364 25.17 -2.43 15.82
C ALA A 364 26.26 -3.51 15.85
N GLU A 365 25.89 -4.79 15.89
CA GLU A 365 26.83 -5.91 15.78
C GLU A 365 27.62 -5.90 14.47
N ILE A 366 26.96 -5.67 13.33
CA ILE A 366 27.60 -5.62 12.00
C ILE A 366 28.60 -4.46 11.88
N LEU A 367 28.31 -3.35 12.56
CA LEU A 367 29.16 -2.16 12.59
C LEU A 367 30.24 -2.21 13.67
N GLY A 368 30.21 -3.21 14.57
CA GLY A 368 31.14 -3.33 15.68
C GLY A 368 30.87 -2.38 16.84
N ASP A 369 29.66 -1.79 16.92
CA ASP A 369 29.22 -0.94 18.02
C ASP A 369 28.71 -1.83 19.18
N THR A 370 29.65 -2.36 19.96
CA THR A 370 29.35 -3.31 21.04
C THR A 370 28.54 -2.70 22.17
N GLU A 371 28.68 -1.39 22.41
CA GLU A 371 27.93 -0.68 23.47
C GLU A 371 26.45 -0.60 23.09
N LYS A 372 26.15 -0.12 21.87
CA LYS A 372 24.77 -0.01 21.39
C LYS A 372 24.12 -1.38 21.23
N ALA A 373 24.88 -2.40 20.81
CA ALA A 373 24.37 -3.77 20.71
C ALA A 373 23.93 -4.31 22.09
N GLU A 374 24.73 -4.12 23.15
CA GLU A 374 24.36 -4.59 24.50
C GLU A 374 23.20 -3.77 25.08
N GLU A 375 23.14 -2.46 24.82
CA GLU A 375 22.01 -1.61 25.19
C GLU A 375 20.69 -2.14 24.60
N LEU A 376 20.64 -2.34 23.27
CA LEU A 376 19.43 -2.79 22.57
C LEU A 376 19.03 -4.21 22.95
N LYS A 377 20.01 -5.08 23.22
CA LYS A 377 19.76 -6.43 23.74
C LYS A 377 19.07 -6.38 25.11
N LYS A 378 19.62 -5.59 26.04
CA LYS A 378 19.04 -5.41 27.38
C LYS A 378 17.63 -4.83 27.30
N GLU A 379 17.43 -3.82 26.46
CA GLU A 379 16.11 -3.26 26.17
C GLU A 379 15.12 -4.35 25.71
N ALA A 380 15.48 -5.13 24.69
CA ALA A 380 14.61 -6.20 24.18
C ALA A 380 14.29 -7.25 25.26
N GLU A 381 15.26 -7.65 26.08
CA GLU A 381 15.07 -8.62 27.17
C GLU A 381 14.13 -8.10 28.28
N GLU A 382 14.34 -6.88 28.75
CA GLU A 382 13.52 -6.26 29.80
C GLU A 382 12.07 -6.08 29.35
N LYS A 383 11.86 -5.57 28.12
CA LYS A 383 10.52 -5.33 27.58
C LYS A 383 9.81 -6.64 27.25
N THR A 384 10.55 -7.69 26.86
CA THR A 384 10.01 -9.05 26.70
C THR A 384 9.57 -9.64 28.05
N ALA A 385 10.39 -9.49 29.10
CA ALA A 385 10.03 -9.97 30.43
C ALA A 385 8.79 -9.25 30.98
N ALA A 386 8.69 -7.93 30.76
CA ALA A 386 7.57 -7.12 31.20
C ALA A 386 6.24 -7.52 30.54
N VAL A 387 6.20 -7.65 29.21
CA VAL A 387 4.97 -8.05 28.50
C VAL A 387 4.49 -9.44 28.94
N ARG A 388 5.41 -10.40 29.12
CA ARG A 388 5.07 -11.73 29.65
C ARG A 388 4.53 -11.67 31.07
N LYS A 389 5.13 -10.86 31.94
CA LYS A 389 4.73 -10.77 33.35
C LYS A 389 3.39 -10.10 33.57
N TYR A 390 3.10 -9.04 32.80
CA TYR A 390 1.98 -8.15 33.09
C TYR A 390 0.82 -8.27 32.10
N LEU A 391 1.08 -8.71 30.87
CA LEU A 391 0.09 -8.71 29.79
C LEU A 391 -0.30 -10.11 29.31
N LEU A 392 0.40 -11.17 29.72
CA LEU A 392 -0.06 -12.54 29.50
C LEU A 392 -1.21 -12.87 30.46
N ASP A 393 -2.39 -13.21 29.92
CA ASP A 393 -3.47 -13.75 30.71
C ASP A 393 -3.34 -15.27 30.85
N GLU A 394 -2.97 -15.74 32.04
CA GLU A 394 -2.77 -17.15 32.37
C GLU A 394 -4.01 -18.03 32.10
N LYS A 395 -5.22 -17.45 32.13
CA LYS A 395 -6.45 -18.22 31.91
C LYS A 395 -6.64 -18.59 30.44
N THR A 396 -6.43 -17.63 29.55
CA THR A 396 -6.57 -17.83 28.10
C THR A 396 -5.27 -18.32 27.47
N GLY A 397 -4.13 -18.02 28.08
CA GLY A 397 -2.80 -18.19 27.50
C GLY A 397 -2.57 -17.27 26.29
N LEU A 398 -3.24 -16.11 26.28
CA LEU A 398 -3.12 -15.07 25.26
C LEU A 398 -2.74 -13.75 25.93
N PHE A 399 -2.15 -12.84 25.16
CA PHE A 399 -1.83 -11.50 25.65
C PHE A 399 -3.01 -10.56 25.52
N VAL A 400 -3.24 -9.77 26.55
CA VAL A 400 -4.24 -8.71 26.58
C VAL A 400 -3.60 -7.35 26.26
N SER A 401 -4.40 -6.40 25.80
CA SER A 401 -3.95 -5.05 25.44
C SER A 401 -4.87 -3.98 26.04
N GLY A 402 -4.27 -2.95 26.64
CA GLY A 402 -4.98 -1.83 27.24
C GLY A 402 -5.64 -2.16 28.58
N GLU A 403 -6.22 -1.13 29.20
CA GLU A 403 -6.87 -1.24 30.51
C GLU A 403 -8.07 -2.19 30.51
N GLU A 404 -8.80 -2.24 29.39
CA GLU A 404 -9.93 -3.15 29.16
C GLU A 404 -9.52 -4.60 28.88
N LYS A 405 -8.20 -4.88 28.83
CA LYS A 405 -7.64 -6.21 28.58
C LYS A 405 -8.16 -6.85 27.29
N GLN A 406 -8.20 -6.07 26.22
CA GLN A 406 -8.65 -6.52 24.90
C GLN A 406 -7.74 -7.64 24.38
N ILE A 407 -8.33 -8.75 23.93
CA ILE A 407 -7.62 -9.78 23.15
C ILE A 407 -7.83 -9.46 21.68
N ASN A 408 -6.74 -9.35 20.91
CA ASN A 408 -6.77 -9.08 19.48
C ASN A 408 -5.62 -9.82 18.75
N TYR A 409 -5.76 -10.00 17.43
CA TYR A 409 -4.77 -10.69 16.60
C TYR A 409 -3.40 -9.97 16.61
N ALA A 410 -3.41 -8.64 16.43
CA ALA A 410 -2.20 -7.83 16.29
C ALA A 410 -1.22 -8.01 17.45
N SER A 411 -1.73 -8.03 18.69
CA SER A 411 -0.90 -8.21 19.90
C SER A 411 -0.19 -9.55 19.91
N GLN A 412 -0.87 -10.62 19.51
CA GLN A 412 -0.28 -11.96 19.50
C GLN A 412 0.75 -12.08 18.38
N VAL A 413 0.38 -11.64 17.17
CA VAL A 413 1.21 -11.72 15.98
C VAL A 413 2.52 -10.97 16.19
N TRP A 414 2.48 -9.72 16.65
CA TRP A 414 3.69 -8.94 16.87
C TRP A 414 4.58 -9.49 17.98
N LEU A 415 4.02 -10.10 19.03
CA LEU A 415 4.83 -10.77 20.06
C LEU A 415 5.47 -12.07 19.58
N ILE A 416 4.79 -12.82 18.71
CA ILE A 416 5.37 -13.99 18.03
C ILE A 416 6.52 -13.56 17.12
N LEU A 417 6.30 -12.59 16.24
CA LEU A 417 7.31 -12.08 15.32
C LEU A 417 8.52 -11.48 16.06
N ALA A 418 8.27 -10.82 17.20
CA ALA A 418 9.32 -10.30 18.07
C ALA A 418 10.13 -11.40 18.78
N GLY A 419 9.68 -12.67 18.74
CA GLY A 419 10.27 -13.76 19.50
C GLY A 419 10.16 -13.55 21.02
N ALA A 420 9.04 -12.98 21.48
CA ALA A 420 8.72 -12.83 22.90
C ALA A 420 8.10 -14.12 23.50
N VAL A 421 7.74 -15.06 22.63
CA VAL A 421 7.27 -16.40 22.96
C VAL A 421 8.06 -17.44 22.19
N SER A 422 8.10 -18.67 22.69
CA SER A 422 8.64 -19.81 21.96
C SER A 422 7.79 -20.14 20.73
N ILE A 423 8.37 -20.88 19.77
CA ILE A 423 7.67 -21.35 18.57
C ILE A 423 6.45 -22.21 18.93
N GLU A 424 6.58 -23.06 19.95
CA GLU A 424 5.51 -23.92 20.44
C GLU A 424 4.38 -23.12 21.11
N GLU A 425 4.72 -22.15 21.95
CA GLU A 425 3.73 -21.22 22.53
C GLU A 425 3.02 -20.43 21.43
N GLY A 426 3.78 -19.85 20.49
CA GLY A 426 3.22 -19.08 19.37
C GLY A 426 2.28 -19.91 18.49
N ARG A 427 2.63 -21.17 18.22
CA ARG A 427 1.76 -22.12 17.50
C ARG A 427 0.42 -22.30 18.21
N ALA A 428 0.45 -22.56 19.52
CA ALA A 428 -0.75 -22.75 20.32
C ALA A 428 -1.59 -21.46 20.45
N MET A 429 -0.94 -20.30 20.49
CA MET A 429 -1.63 -19.01 20.50
C MET A 429 -2.38 -18.75 19.19
N LEU A 430 -1.76 -19.07 18.05
CA LEU A 430 -2.40 -18.93 16.72
C LEU A 430 -3.62 -19.85 16.60
N ASP A 431 -3.53 -21.11 17.04
CA ASP A 431 -4.68 -22.03 17.07
C ASP A 431 -5.83 -21.48 17.92
N LYS A 432 -5.51 -20.96 19.10
CA LYS A 432 -6.51 -20.34 20.00
C LYS A 432 -7.15 -19.09 19.40
N LEU A 433 -6.42 -18.29 18.65
CA LEU A 433 -7.00 -17.11 17.98
C LEU A 433 -8.03 -17.52 16.93
N ASP A 434 -7.72 -18.55 16.14
CA ASP A 434 -8.63 -19.04 15.10
C ASP A 434 -9.90 -19.67 15.69
N GLU A 435 -9.79 -20.30 16.88
CA GLU A 435 -10.93 -20.79 17.65
C GLU A 435 -11.75 -19.66 18.28
N LEU A 436 -11.08 -18.69 18.92
CA LEU A 436 -11.72 -17.60 19.65
C LEU A 436 -12.39 -16.58 18.72
N LYS A 437 -11.77 -16.32 17.56
CA LYS A 437 -12.13 -15.26 16.62
C LYS A 437 -12.40 -13.92 17.33
N PRO A 438 -11.35 -13.27 17.89
CA PRO A 438 -11.51 -11.98 18.54
C PRO A 438 -12.31 -10.99 17.70
N GLU A 439 -13.20 -10.23 18.36
CA GLU A 439 -14.06 -9.23 17.72
C GLU A 439 -13.26 -8.22 16.88
N LYS A 440 -12.07 -7.85 17.35
CA LYS A 440 -11.14 -6.99 16.61
C LYS A 440 -10.29 -7.85 15.67
N GLY A 441 -10.83 -8.07 14.47
CA GLY A 441 -10.17 -8.76 13.36
C GLY A 441 -9.06 -7.96 12.68
N MET A 442 -8.51 -8.52 11.60
CA MET A 442 -7.50 -7.88 10.75
C MET A 442 -8.16 -7.45 9.44
N VAL A 443 -8.14 -6.15 9.12
CA VAL A 443 -8.92 -5.59 7.99
C VAL A 443 -8.05 -5.18 6.80
N SER A 444 -6.75 -5.03 7.00
CA SER A 444 -5.79 -4.72 5.93
C SER A 444 -4.95 -5.94 5.53
N PRO A 445 -4.61 -6.09 4.24
CA PRO A 445 -3.60 -7.08 3.85
C PRO A 445 -2.24 -6.84 4.51
N TYR A 446 -1.95 -5.60 4.95
CA TYR A 446 -0.79 -5.26 5.76
C TYR A 446 -0.72 -6.06 7.07
N MET A 447 -1.78 -6.08 7.88
CA MET A 447 -1.78 -6.88 9.11
C MET A 447 -1.84 -8.39 8.81
N ASN A 448 -2.57 -8.77 7.76
CA ASN A 448 -2.64 -10.17 7.30
C ASN A 448 -1.28 -10.72 6.84
N HIS A 449 -0.40 -9.90 6.24
CA HIS A 449 0.97 -10.28 5.94
C HIS A 449 1.70 -10.78 7.20
N HIS A 450 1.65 -10.00 8.27
CA HIS A 450 2.33 -10.32 9.53
C HIS A 450 1.74 -11.58 10.18
N TYR A 451 0.42 -11.79 10.07
CA TYR A 451 -0.20 -13.04 10.54
C TYR A 451 0.30 -14.25 9.76
N VAL A 452 0.40 -14.17 8.43
CA VAL A 452 0.98 -15.24 7.60
C VAL A 452 2.45 -15.47 7.94
N GLU A 453 3.23 -14.41 8.16
CA GLU A 453 4.63 -14.54 8.61
C GLU A 453 4.73 -15.23 9.98
N ALA A 454 3.84 -14.91 10.92
CA ALA A 454 3.78 -15.58 12.22
C ALA A 454 3.41 -17.07 12.10
N LEU A 455 2.46 -17.42 11.22
CA LEU A 455 2.16 -18.83 10.90
C LEU A 455 3.41 -19.55 10.38
N LEU A 456 4.12 -18.94 9.43
CA LEU A 456 5.33 -19.50 8.83
C LEU A 456 6.45 -19.67 9.87
N MET A 457 6.69 -18.66 10.71
CA MET A 457 7.64 -18.71 11.83
C MET A 457 7.32 -19.83 12.82
N CYS A 458 6.03 -20.08 13.07
CA CYS A 458 5.54 -21.17 13.93
C CYS A 458 5.52 -22.55 13.24
N GLY A 459 6.01 -22.65 11.99
CA GLY A 459 6.06 -23.88 11.21
C GLY A 459 4.70 -24.34 10.65
N LYS A 460 3.67 -23.48 10.68
CA LYS A 460 2.31 -23.77 10.18
C LYS A 460 2.20 -23.48 8.67
N LYS A 461 3.07 -24.07 7.85
CA LYS A 461 3.18 -23.79 6.40
C LYS A 461 1.88 -24.04 5.62
N ASP A 462 1.20 -25.17 5.87
CA ASP A 462 -0.04 -25.51 5.16
C ASP A 462 -1.15 -24.49 5.46
N GLN A 463 -1.30 -24.15 6.75
CA GLN A 463 -2.25 -23.13 7.18
C GLN A 463 -1.93 -21.74 6.59
N ALA A 464 -0.64 -21.37 6.51
CA ALA A 464 -0.22 -20.13 5.88
C ALA A 464 -0.61 -20.10 4.38
N MET A 465 -0.39 -21.20 3.65
CA MET A 465 -0.77 -21.31 2.25
C MET A 465 -2.29 -21.25 2.07
N ASP A 466 -3.05 -22.00 2.87
CA ASP A 466 -4.51 -22.01 2.82
C ASP A 466 -5.09 -20.63 3.15
N TYR A 467 -4.50 -19.93 4.13
CA TYR A 467 -4.89 -18.56 4.46
C TYR A 467 -4.60 -17.59 3.31
N MET A 468 -3.44 -17.71 2.64
CA MET A 468 -3.14 -16.89 1.48
C MET A 468 -4.15 -17.09 0.35
N LYS A 469 -4.50 -18.34 0.04
CA LYS A 469 -5.52 -18.68 -0.96
C LYS A 469 -6.92 -18.22 -0.57
N TYR A 470 -7.25 -18.27 0.71
CA TYR A 470 -8.53 -17.75 1.22
C TYR A 470 -8.59 -16.22 1.09
N TYR A 471 -7.64 -15.51 1.68
CA TYR A 471 -7.70 -14.06 1.83
C TYR A 471 -7.37 -13.33 0.51
N TRP A 472 -6.17 -13.55 -0.04
CA TRP A 472 -5.78 -12.92 -1.31
C TRP A 472 -6.47 -13.55 -2.52
N GLY A 473 -6.72 -14.86 -2.49
CA GLY A 473 -7.54 -15.51 -3.52
C GLY A 473 -8.99 -15.03 -3.52
N GLY A 474 -9.51 -14.58 -2.37
CA GLY A 474 -10.78 -13.86 -2.26
C GLY A 474 -10.82 -12.61 -3.17
N MET A 475 -9.83 -11.73 -3.06
CA MET A 475 -9.72 -10.56 -3.96
C MET A 475 -9.66 -10.97 -5.43
N ILE A 476 -8.87 -12.00 -5.77
CA ILE A 476 -8.75 -12.52 -7.14
C ILE A 476 -10.09 -13.04 -7.68
N ASN A 477 -10.85 -13.76 -6.85
CA ASN A 477 -12.17 -14.26 -7.22
C ASN A 477 -13.19 -13.14 -7.46
N HIS A 478 -12.95 -11.96 -6.89
CA HIS A 478 -13.72 -10.75 -7.11
C HIS A 478 -13.19 -9.90 -8.30
N GLY A 479 -12.24 -10.44 -9.07
CA GLY A 479 -11.73 -9.81 -10.29
C GLY A 479 -10.56 -8.85 -10.08
N ALA A 480 -9.82 -8.95 -8.97
CA ALA A 480 -8.65 -8.12 -8.71
C ALA A 480 -7.50 -8.39 -9.72
N ASP A 481 -7.09 -7.35 -10.44
CA ASP A 481 -5.85 -7.35 -11.24
C ASP A 481 -4.61 -6.95 -10.43
N THR A 482 -4.85 -6.17 -9.36
CA THR A 482 -3.90 -5.73 -8.35
C THR A 482 -4.53 -5.90 -6.96
N PHE A 483 -3.72 -6.08 -5.92
CA PHE A 483 -4.23 -6.25 -4.56
C PHE A 483 -4.61 -4.91 -3.92
N TRP A 484 -5.65 -4.96 -3.11
CA TRP A 484 -6.34 -3.78 -2.60
C TRP A 484 -5.75 -3.32 -1.26
N GLU A 485 -5.90 -2.05 -0.95
CA GLU A 485 -5.48 -1.45 0.32
C GLU A 485 -6.20 -2.07 1.52
N LEU A 486 -7.50 -2.27 1.36
CA LEU A 486 -8.39 -2.79 2.38
C LEU A 486 -9.20 -3.95 1.79
N TYR A 487 -9.28 -5.05 2.52
CA TYR A 487 -10.13 -6.16 2.14
C TYR A 487 -10.63 -6.87 3.40
N ASN A 488 -11.93 -6.75 3.63
CA ASN A 488 -12.64 -7.53 4.63
C ASN A 488 -13.62 -8.47 3.92
N PRO A 489 -13.36 -9.79 3.94
CA PRO A 489 -14.25 -10.79 3.34
C PRO A 489 -15.69 -10.74 3.89
N GLU A 490 -15.88 -10.32 5.14
CA GLU A 490 -17.18 -10.24 5.79
C GLU A 490 -17.91 -8.92 5.49
N ASN A 491 -17.17 -7.87 5.10
CA ASN A 491 -17.72 -6.58 4.70
C ASN A 491 -16.97 -6.01 3.47
N PRO A 492 -17.28 -6.47 2.25
CA PRO A 492 -16.57 -6.02 1.04
C PRO A 492 -16.81 -4.55 0.67
N ALA A 493 -17.70 -3.84 1.38
CA ALA A 493 -17.92 -2.40 1.22
C ALA A 493 -17.16 -1.56 2.26
N GLU A 494 -16.38 -2.19 3.13
CA GLU A 494 -15.65 -1.48 4.18
C GLU A 494 -14.71 -0.42 3.61
N SER A 495 -14.70 0.73 4.29
CA SER A 495 -13.80 1.82 3.97
C SER A 495 -13.56 2.64 5.25
N PRO A 496 -12.31 2.79 5.70
CA PRO A 496 -12.00 3.71 6.79
C PRO A 496 -12.19 5.19 6.36
N TYR A 497 -12.47 5.45 5.08
CA TYR A 497 -12.53 6.78 4.46
C TYR A 497 -13.95 7.28 4.20
N GLY A 498 -14.97 6.52 4.63
CA GLY A 498 -16.39 6.82 4.43
C GLY A 498 -17.00 6.19 3.17
N SER A 499 -16.19 5.79 2.18
CA SER A 499 -16.69 5.14 0.96
C SER A 499 -15.61 4.38 0.19
N SER A 500 -16.01 3.27 -0.43
CA SER A 500 -15.13 2.43 -1.25
C SER A 500 -14.64 3.07 -2.54
N ILE A 501 -15.26 4.16 -3.01
CA ILE A 501 -14.84 4.88 -4.23
C ILE A 501 -13.45 5.54 -4.09
N VAL A 502 -13.00 5.81 -2.86
CA VAL A 502 -11.67 6.39 -2.57
C VAL A 502 -10.66 5.38 -2.01
N ASN A 503 -11.07 4.12 -1.76
CA ASN A 503 -10.12 3.05 -1.42
C ASN A 503 -9.15 2.86 -2.60
N SER A 504 -7.89 2.53 -2.32
CA SER A 504 -6.95 2.13 -3.37
C SER A 504 -7.11 0.64 -3.69
N TYR A 505 -7.30 0.31 -4.97
CA TYR A 505 -7.36 -1.08 -5.46
C TYR A 505 -6.05 -1.55 -6.08
N CYS A 506 -4.99 -0.74 -5.97
CA CYS A 506 -3.61 -1.13 -6.23
C CYS A 506 -2.74 -0.59 -5.07
N HIS A 507 -2.51 -1.40 -4.05
CA HIS A 507 -1.77 -0.98 -2.85
C HIS A 507 -0.67 -1.96 -2.50
N ALA A 508 0.58 -1.51 -2.53
CA ALA A 508 1.71 -2.44 -2.58
C ALA A 508 2.09 -3.07 -1.23
N TRP A 509 1.57 -2.57 -0.11
CA TRP A 509 1.64 -3.34 1.14
C TRP A 509 0.90 -4.70 1.07
N SER A 510 0.05 -4.90 0.06
CA SER A 510 -0.77 -6.10 -0.14
C SER A 510 -0.12 -7.08 -1.10
N CYS A 511 1.02 -6.72 -1.71
CA CYS A 511 1.67 -7.53 -2.72
C CYS A 511 2.55 -8.66 -2.14
N THR A 512 2.62 -8.80 -0.82
CA THR A 512 3.56 -9.74 -0.17
C THR A 512 3.38 -11.23 -0.46
N PRO A 513 2.26 -11.77 -1.01
CA PRO A 513 2.25 -13.16 -1.44
C PRO A 513 3.43 -13.53 -2.37
N THR A 514 3.88 -12.64 -3.25
CA THR A 514 5.05 -12.88 -4.13
C THR A 514 6.34 -13.14 -3.35
N TYR A 515 6.55 -12.40 -2.25
CA TYR A 515 7.65 -12.57 -1.31
C TYR A 515 7.49 -13.87 -0.51
N LEU A 516 6.31 -14.10 0.07
CA LEU A 516 6.05 -15.24 0.93
C LEU A 516 6.20 -16.56 0.16
N LEU A 517 5.70 -16.63 -1.07
CA LEU A 517 5.85 -17.78 -1.96
C LEU A 517 7.32 -18.07 -2.26
N ARG A 518 8.09 -17.07 -2.70
CA ARG A 518 9.50 -17.26 -3.07
C ARG A 518 10.40 -17.61 -1.89
N LYS A 519 10.16 -16.99 -0.73
CA LYS A 519 11.02 -17.16 0.45
C LYS A 519 10.74 -18.45 1.22
N TYR A 520 9.48 -18.90 1.27
CA TYR A 520 9.08 -19.98 2.18
C TYR A 520 8.54 -21.25 1.50
N PHE A 521 8.19 -21.19 0.22
CA PHE A 521 7.53 -22.30 -0.50
C PHE A 521 8.25 -22.77 -1.77
N ASN A 522 9.33 -22.08 -2.20
CA ASN A 522 10.19 -22.53 -3.29
C ASN A 522 11.22 -23.57 -2.85
#